data_AF-A0A0A9X1W1-F1
#
_entry.id   AF-A0A0A9X1W1-F1
#
_cell.length_a   1.000
_cell.length_b   1.000
_cell.length_c   1.000
_cell.angle_alpha   90.00
_cell.angle_beta   90.00
_cell.angle_gamma   90.00
#
_symmetry.space_group_name_H-M   'P 1'
#
loop_
_entity.id
_entity.type
_entity.pdbx_description
1 polymer ?
#
loop_
_entity_poly.entity_id
_entity_poly.type
_entity_poly.pdbx_seq_one_letter_code
_entity_poly.pdbx_strand_id
1 'polypeptide(L)'
;MGLYVLALVAALTIFAASPVVPSLILPNMTGIDGELISKLGVDRFFSLWIVFNNDDVTTSDKQFTILAPVNNASIQVPMERLKSHPESVKKLLLDHVVVGQRLDLGIGADLSFTTLGGRTVQIKSKPGGLVANGANVATDKVDVGIGRLIIIDNYLFPEDLTADHSFVQDMTQVLSLLQSGVRVFQHLLARSNVTKLLKKEEDYTVLVPTDRAFQRWHPIDWGFYPFSVPEFTEMVLVNHFIKGSIKQETLTGSNTVTSLGGRQITFAKTNDGLITANGVELVKGDTPINKGNIMFVTEVLFVDEQVVSQLHEEHRDKETPPLLAFPWFGSQFLSHAFVALEADARFKHVTRFLNQADLAFYVSGAGYTFFVPTDAAFNQLRLENAPDNVLASSEKGMSVLLSHFVKTRLYDKDIKDGATFTSLSNRTLHISRKPGSNGKWREQT
;
A
#
# COMPACT_ATOMS: atom_id res chain seq x y z
N MET A 1 -41.76 48.35 6.74
CA MET A 1 -41.24 47.71 7.97
C MET A 1 -40.90 46.27 7.59
N GLY A 2 -39.66 46.02 7.17
CA GLY A 2 -39.19 44.70 6.77
C GLY A 2 -38.55 43.99 7.96
N LEU A 3 -38.90 42.73 8.17
CA LEU A 3 -38.23 41.85 9.13
C LEU A 3 -37.35 40.86 8.35
N TYR A 4 -36.04 40.97 8.55
CA TYR A 4 -35.04 39.98 8.15
C TYR A 4 -35.21 38.71 9.00
N VAL A 5 -35.26 37.55 8.36
CA VAL A 5 -34.97 36.27 9.03
C VAL A 5 -33.73 35.67 8.36
N LEU A 6 -32.62 35.76 9.08
CA LEU A 6 -31.33 35.19 8.77
C LEU A 6 -31.42 33.66 8.91
N ALA A 7 -31.31 32.91 7.82
CA ALA A 7 -31.12 31.46 7.89
C ALA A 7 -29.61 31.18 8.00
N LEU A 8 -29.18 30.83 9.21
CA LEU A 8 -27.81 30.44 9.54
C LEU A 8 -27.52 29.08 8.88
N VAL A 9 -26.71 29.07 7.82
CA VAL A 9 -26.16 27.83 7.25
C VAL A 9 -25.04 27.37 8.18
N ALA A 10 -25.33 26.39 9.04
CA ALA A 10 -24.32 25.70 9.80
C ALA A 10 -23.48 24.83 8.85
N ALA A 11 -22.27 25.30 8.53
CA ALA A 11 -21.24 24.50 7.89
C ALA A 11 -20.82 23.39 8.86
N LEU A 12 -21.36 22.19 8.66
CA LEU A 12 -20.90 20.98 9.35
C LEU A 12 -19.55 20.61 8.73
N THR A 13 -18.46 21.02 9.38
CA THR A 13 -17.11 20.56 9.06
C THR A 13 -17.02 19.07 9.41
N ILE A 14 -17.27 18.22 8.41
CA ILE A 14 -16.94 16.81 8.50
C ILE A 14 -15.41 16.73 8.45
N PHE A 15 -14.77 16.56 9.61
CA PHE A 15 -13.41 16.06 9.67
C PHE A 15 -13.42 14.68 9.00
N ALA A 16 -12.96 14.61 7.75
CA ALA A 16 -12.62 13.34 7.14
C ALA A 16 -11.50 12.72 7.98
N ALA A 17 -11.82 11.65 8.70
CA ALA A 17 -10.80 10.85 9.36
C ALA A 17 -9.79 10.41 8.29
N SER A 18 -8.52 10.76 8.51
CA SER A 18 -7.41 10.32 7.66
C SER A 18 -7.48 8.80 7.48
N PRO A 19 -7.20 8.27 6.27
CA PRO A 19 -7.16 6.83 6.08
C PRO A 19 -6.17 6.22 7.07
N VAL A 20 -6.66 5.28 7.88
CA VAL A 20 -5.83 4.52 8.81
C VAL A 20 -4.92 3.65 7.95
N VAL A 21 -3.65 4.02 7.89
CA VAL A 21 -2.59 3.18 7.32
C VAL A 21 -2.62 1.85 8.08
N PRO A 22 -2.63 0.67 7.41
CA PRO A 22 -2.65 -0.60 8.12
C PRO A 22 -1.45 -0.65 9.08
N SER A 23 -1.73 -0.76 10.38
CA SER A 23 -0.70 -0.74 11.40
C SER A 23 0.09 -2.05 11.35
N LEU A 24 1.41 -1.92 11.20
CA LEU A 24 2.34 -3.03 11.29
C LEU A 24 2.22 -3.67 12.69
N ILE A 25 1.87 -4.97 12.74
CA ILE A 25 1.74 -5.69 14.00
C ILE A 25 3.08 -6.33 14.38
N LEU A 26 3.69 -5.88 15.48
CA LEU A 26 4.99 -6.37 15.95
C LEU A 26 4.83 -7.54 16.94
N PRO A 27 5.80 -8.45 17.08
CA PRO A 27 5.75 -9.44 18.16
C PRO A 27 5.90 -8.77 19.53
N ASN A 28 5.21 -9.32 20.53
CA ASN A 28 5.42 -8.90 21.91
C ASN A 28 6.76 -9.43 22.44
N MET A 29 7.77 -8.55 22.50
CA MET A 29 9.13 -8.87 22.94
C MET A 29 9.41 -8.57 24.43
N THR A 30 8.41 -8.11 25.19
CA THR A 30 8.59 -7.66 26.59
C THR A 30 9.10 -8.73 27.55
N GLY A 31 8.96 -10.01 27.20
CA GLY A 31 9.44 -11.14 27.99
C GLY A 31 10.88 -11.60 27.69
N ILE A 32 11.63 -10.88 26.86
CA ILE A 32 13.02 -11.22 26.53
C ILE A 32 13.94 -10.59 27.59
N ASP A 33 14.66 -11.44 28.32
CA ASP A 33 15.58 -11.01 29.38
C ASP A 33 16.79 -10.25 28.80
N GLY A 34 17.03 -9.06 29.33
CA GLY A 34 18.16 -8.20 28.99
C GLY A 34 19.52 -8.82 29.29
N GLU A 35 19.63 -9.57 30.41
CA GLU A 35 20.88 -10.25 30.78
C GLU A 35 21.19 -11.38 29.80
N LEU A 36 20.16 -12.13 29.38
CA LEU A 36 20.27 -13.18 28.38
C LEU A 36 20.78 -12.64 27.04
N ILE A 37 20.18 -11.58 26.49
CA ILE A 37 20.59 -11.03 25.18
C ILE A 37 21.98 -10.40 25.23
N SER A 38 22.39 -9.83 26.37
CA SER A 38 23.74 -9.32 26.60
C SER A 38 24.77 -10.46 26.64
N LYS A 39 24.48 -11.55 27.36
CA LYS A 39 25.32 -12.75 27.41
C LYS A 39 25.48 -13.43 26.05
N LEU A 40 24.41 -13.43 25.25
CA LEU A 40 24.42 -13.93 23.86
C LEU A 40 25.11 -12.96 22.90
N GLY A 41 25.42 -11.74 23.32
CA GLY A 41 26.05 -10.71 22.51
C GLY A 41 25.18 -10.26 21.33
N VAL A 42 23.87 -10.11 21.55
CA VAL A 42 22.90 -9.68 20.52
C VAL A 42 22.09 -8.44 20.93
N ASP A 43 22.41 -7.84 22.08
CA ASP A 43 21.73 -6.68 22.66
C ASP A 43 21.74 -5.43 21.76
N ARG A 44 22.73 -5.28 20.87
CA ARG A 44 22.74 -4.18 19.88
C ARG A 44 21.55 -4.26 18.92
N PHE A 45 21.16 -5.45 18.49
CA PHE A 45 20.00 -5.64 17.62
C PHE A 45 18.71 -5.16 18.33
N PHE A 46 18.52 -5.59 19.58
CA PHE A 46 17.34 -5.19 20.37
C PHE A 46 17.31 -3.70 20.69
N SER A 47 18.48 -3.09 20.91
CA SER A 47 18.59 -1.63 21.07
C SER A 47 18.12 -0.89 19.82
N LEU A 48 18.55 -1.32 18.63
CA LEU A 48 18.08 -0.77 17.35
C LEU A 48 16.59 -1.06 17.14
N TRP A 49 16.12 -2.25 17.49
CA TRP A 49 14.71 -2.60 17.40
C TRP A 49 13.83 -1.61 18.18
N ILE A 50 14.19 -1.34 19.43
CA ILE A 50 13.47 -0.39 20.30
C ILE A 50 13.54 1.03 19.74
N VAL A 51 14.66 1.44 19.14
CA VAL A 51 14.78 2.80 18.58
C VAL A 51 13.92 2.98 17.33
N PHE A 52 13.90 2.01 16.42
CA PHE A 52 13.30 2.16 15.08
C PHE A 52 11.89 1.58 14.93
N ASN A 53 11.37 0.85 15.91
CA ASN A 53 10.07 0.16 15.83
C ASN A 53 9.13 0.49 17.01
N ASN A 54 9.17 1.72 17.55
CA ASN A 54 8.46 2.10 18.77
C ASN A 54 7.26 3.05 18.57
N ASP A 55 6.95 3.46 17.35
CA ASP A 55 5.87 4.42 17.08
C ASP A 55 4.50 3.71 16.94
N ASP A 56 3.54 4.01 17.84
CA ASP A 56 2.12 3.59 17.80
C ASP A 56 1.89 2.15 17.31
N VAL A 57 2.63 1.19 17.88
CA VAL A 57 2.66 -0.21 17.45
C VAL A 57 1.60 -1.05 18.15
N THR A 58 0.83 -1.78 17.34
CA THR A 58 0.00 -2.88 17.84
C THR A 58 0.89 -4.12 17.99
N THR A 59 0.90 -4.74 19.16
CA THR A 59 1.68 -5.96 19.40
C THR A 59 0.84 -7.21 19.25
N SER A 60 1.48 -8.32 18.88
CA SER A 60 0.86 -9.65 18.81
C SER A 60 1.40 -10.56 19.91
N ASP A 61 0.47 -11.24 20.59
CA ASP A 61 0.79 -12.34 21.52
C ASP A 61 0.94 -13.69 20.81
N LYS A 62 1.04 -13.70 19.48
CA LYS A 62 1.38 -14.91 18.72
C LYS A 62 2.85 -15.27 18.95
N GLN A 63 3.16 -16.56 18.81
CA GLN A 63 4.55 -17.04 18.81
C GLN A 63 5.38 -16.31 17.76
N PHE A 64 6.68 -16.20 17.98
CA PHE A 64 7.57 -15.51 17.06
C PHE A 64 8.97 -16.13 17.04
N THR A 65 9.71 -15.83 15.98
CA THR A 65 11.14 -16.15 15.86
C THR A 65 11.91 -14.89 15.49
N ILE A 66 13.03 -14.65 16.16
CA ILE A 66 13.96 -13.56 15.84
C ILE A 66 15.29 -14.18 15.44
N LEU A 67 15.74 -13.88 14.22
CA LEU A 67 17.10 -14.18 13.79
C LEU A 67 17.98 -13.01 14.27
N ALA A 68 18.64 -13.15 15.42
CA ALA A 68 19.36 -12.07 16.07
C ALA A 68 20.85 -12.06 15.66
N PRO A 69 21.33 -11.01 14.97
CA PRO A 69 22.73 -10.89 14.62
C PRO A 69 23.56 -10.55 15.86
N VAL A 70 24.74 -11.17 15.95
CA VAL A 70 25.75 -10.87 16.98
C VAL A 70 26.27 -9.42 16.87
N ASN A 71 26.67 -8.85 18.00
CA ASN A 71 27.13 -7.46 18.10
C ASN A 71 28.36 -7.16 17.23
N ASN A 72 29.19 -8.18 16.99
CA ASN A 72 30.37 -8.13 16.11
C ASN A 72 30.08 -8.60 14.68
N ALA A 73 28.81 -8.52 14.25
CA ALA A 73 28.40 -8.83 12.87
C ALA A 73 29.33 -8.17 11.85
N SER A 74 29.66 -8.91 10.80
CA SER A 74 30.62 -8.48 9.77
C SER A 74 30.22 -7.14 9.14
N ILE A 75 28.92 -6.88 9.02
CA ILE A 75 28.39 -5.61 8.53
C ILE A 75 27.74 -4.86 9.70
N GLN A 76 28.27 -3.68 9.97
CA GLN A 76 27.70 -2.77 10.96
C GLN A 76 26.78 -1.77 10.27
N VAL A 77 25.64 -1.47 10.89
CA VAL A 77 24.77 -0.37 10.45
C VAL A 77 25.51 0.96 10.71
N PRO A 78 25.92 1.73 9.67
CA PRO A 78 26.64 2.98 9.87
C PRO A 78 25.76 4.03 10.55
N MET A 79 26.34 4.86 11.42
CA MET A 79 25.60 5.93 12.13
C MET A 79 24.90 6.90 11.16
N GLU A 80 25.51 7.17 10.00
CA GLU A 80 24.89 8.00 8.96
C GLU A 80 23.58 7.39 8.45
N ARG A 81 23.53 6.07 8.23
CA ARG A 81 22.30 5.37 7.79
C ARG A 81 21.22 5.38 8.87
N LEU A 82 21.59 5.28 10.15
CA LEU A 82 20.64 5.39 11.27
C LEU A 82 19.88 6.72 11.25
N LYS A 83 20.55 7.82 10.85
CA LYS A 83 19.94 9.16 10.83
C LYS A 83 19.24 9.51 9.52
N SER A 84 19.86 9.16 8.40
CA SER A 84 19.38 9.55 7.07
C SER A 84 18.36 8.57 6.49
N HIS A 85 18.28 7.34 7.00
CA HIS A 85 17.46 6.26 6.44
C HIS A 85 16.77 5.40 7.52
N PRO A 86 16.01 6.03 8.42
CA PRO A 86 15.34 5.30 9.48
C PRO A 86 14.44 4.18 8.94
N GLU A 87 13.79 4.37 7.79
CA GLU A 87 12.91 3.37 7.18
C GLU A 87 13.66 2.15 6.60
N SER A 88 14.83 2.34 6.00
CA SER A 88 15.66 1.21 5.53
C SER A 88 16.18 0.38 6.69
N VAL A 89 16.59 1.04 7.79
CA VAL A 89 17.02 0.39 9.02
C VAL A 89 15.84 -0.35 9.66
N LYS A 90 14.68 0.29 9.74
CA LYS A 90 13.44 -0.33 10.22
C LYS A 90 13.11 -1.60 9.43
N LYS A 91 13.10 -1.51 8.09
CA LYS A 91 12.85 -2.66 7.22
C LYS A 91 13.87 -3.79 7.45
N LEU A 92 15.16 -3.47 7.52
CA LEU A 92 16.20 -4.46 7.83
C LEU A 92 15.86 -5.22 9.12
N LEU A 93 15.51 -4.51 10.19
CA LEU A 93 15.17 -5.12 11.48
C LEU A 93 13.92 -6.00 11.39
N LEU A 94 12.88 -5.57 10.66
CA LEU A 94 11.68 -6.37 10.40
C LEU A 94 11.99 -7.65 9.62
N ASP A 95 13.00 -7.62 8.75
CA ASP A 95 13.47 -8.79 8.00
C ASP A 95 14.25 -9.81 8.83
N HIS A 96 14.43 -9.56 10.12
CA HIS A 96 14.98 -10.53 11.08
C HIS A 96 13.91 -11.20 11.93
N VAL A 97 12.64 -10.83 11.75
CA VAL A 97 11.56 -11.26 12.63
C VAL A 97 10.53 -12.06 11.84
N VAL A 98 10.01 -13.12 12.44
CA VAL A 98 8.89 -13.91 11.93
C VAL A 98 7.81 -13.91 12.99
N VAL A 99 6.61 -13.43 12.65
CA VAL A 99 5.45 -13.42 13.55
C VAL A 99 4.53 -14.59 13.23
N GLY A 100 3.98 -15.22 14.26
CA GLY A 100 3.09 -16.37 14.16
C GLY A 100 3.78 -17.74 14.15
N GLN A 101 5.11 -17.80 14.16
CA GLN A 101 5.86 -19.05 14.03
C GLN A 101 7.07 -19.10 14.96
N ARG A 102 7.23 -20.24 15.66
CA ARG A 102 8.43 -20.61 16.42
C ARG A 102 9.21 -21.65 15.61
N LEU A 103 10.16 -21.20 14.81
CA LEU A 103 10.88 -22.03 13.85
C LEU A 103 11.79 -23.04 14.55
N ASP A 104 11.87 -24.25 14.02
CA ASP A 104 12.81 -25.28 14.47
C ASP A 104 13.71 -25.68 13.30
N LEU A 105 14.98 -25.28 13.37
CA LEU A 105 15.94 -25.54 12.29
C LEU A 105 16.51 -26.97 12.33
N GLY A 106 16.21 -27.76 13.37
CA GLY A 106 16.71 -29.12 13.51
C GLY A 106 16.02 -30.17 12.63
N ILE A 107 14.93 -29.80 11.93
CA ILE A 107 14.02 -30.76 11.28
C ILE A 107 14.31 -30.93 9.77
N GLY A 108 15.13 -30.08 9.15
CA GLY A 108 15.50 -30.24 7.74
C GLY A 108 16.40 -29.12 7.24
N ALA A 109 17.44 -29.47 6.48
CA ALA A 109 18.50 -28.59 6.01
C ALA A 109 18.02 -27.44 5.08
N ASP A 110 16.85 -27.58 4.47
CA ASP A 110 16.28 -26.60 3.54
C ASP A 110 14.92 -26.12 4.07
N LEU A 111 14.92 -24.97 4.73
CA LEU A 111 13.71 -24.31 5.25
C LEU A 111 13.58 -22.93 4.60
N SER A 112 12.37 -22.55 4.22
CA SER A 112 12.08 -21.24 3.66
C SER A 112 10.90 -20.60 4.37
N PHE A 113 11.03 -19.34 4.78
CA PHE A 113 9.97 -18.60 5.46
C PHE A 113 10.00 -17.11 5.11
N THR A 114 8.86 -16.45 5.25
CA THR A 114 8.73 -15.01 5.00
C THR A 114 8.82 -14.25 6.33
N THR A 115 9.63 -13.20 6.35
CA THR A 115 9.86 -12.32 7.48
C THR A 115 8.72 -11.30 7.62
N LEU A 116 8.67 -10.59 8.75
CA LEU A 116 7.77 -9.47 8.97
C LEU A 116 8.05 -8.31 8.01
N GLY A 117 9.30 -8.15 7.55
CA GLY A 117 9.68 -7.22 6.49
C GLY A 117 9.33 -7.68 5.07
N GLY A 118 8.68 -8.85 4.93
CA GLY A 118 8.12 -9.37 3.68
C GLY A 118 9.10 -10.15 2.80
N ARG A 119 10.37 -10.29 3.20
CA ARG A 119 11.35 -11.06 2.42
C ARG A 119 11.40 -12.52 2.83
N THR A 120 11.80 -13.35 1.87
CA THR A 120 12.00 -14.78 2.10
C THR A 120 13.41 -15.06 2.57
N VAL A 121 13.53 -15.71 3.73
CA VAL A 121 14.79 -16.27 4.24
C VAL A 121 14.80 -17.77 3.93
N GLN A 122 15.90 -18.21 3.33
CA GLN A 122 16.22 -19.61 3.09
C GLN A 122 17.35 -20.03 4.02
N ILE A 123 17.06 -21.05 4.82
CA ILE A 123 18.05 -21.82 5.58
C ILE A 123 18.57 -22.92 4.68
N LYS A 124 19.89 -23.04 4.59
CA LYS A 124 20.59 -24.11 3.85
C LYS A 124 21.62 -24.75 4.76
N SER A 125 21.79 -26.06 4.66
CA SER A 125 22.94 -26.74 5.27
C SER A 125 24.16 -26.66 4.36
N LYS A 126 25.31 -26.27 4.93
CA LYS A 126 26.62 -26.29 4.26
C LYS A 126 27.66 -26.99 5.14
N PRO A 127 28.80 -27.43 4.56
CA PRO A 127 29.95 -27.84 5.36
C PRO A 127 30.34 -26.70 6.32
N GLY A 128 30.16 -26.91 7.62
CA GLY A 128 30.38 -25.89 8.65
C GLY A 128 29.13 -25.40 9.39
N GLY A 129 27.92 -25.80 8.98
CA GLY A 129 26.69 -25.52 9.72
C GLY A 129 25.54 -25.02 8.84
N LEU A 130 24.52 -24.44 9.49
CA LEU A 130 23.36 -23.85 8.82
C LEU A 130 23.66 -22.40 8.41
N VAL A 131 23.07 -21.98 7.30
CA VAL A 131 23.25 -20.64 6.73
C VAL A 131 21.90 -20.05 6.34
N ALA A 132 21.59 -18.86 6.85
CA ALA A 132 20.37 -18.11 6.56
C ALA A 132 20.70 -16.97 5.57
N ASN A 133 20.33 -17.10 4.30
CA ASN A 133 20.63 -16.11 3.24
C ASN A 133 22.09 -15.60 3.23
N GLY A 134 23.06 -16.47 3.58
CA GLY A 134 24.48 -16.13 3.62
C GLY A 134 25.04 -15.78 5.00
N ALA A 135 24.20 -15.55 6.02
CA ALA A 135 24.63 -15.44 7.41
C ALA A 135 24.71 -16.83 8.07
N ASN A 136 25.82 -17.16 8.71
CA ASN A 136 25.98 -18.43 9.42
C ASN A 136 25.16 -18.44 10.72
N VAL A 137 24.50 -19.56 11.00
CA VAL A 137 23.76 -19.76 12.25
C VAL A 137 24.75 -20.21 13.33
N ALA A 138 24.99 -19.34 14.31
CA ALA A 138 25.85 -19.63 15.45
C ALA A 138 25.12 -20.41 16.55
N THR A 139 23.83 -20.16 16.75
CA THR A 139 22.98 -20.91 17.67
C THR A 139 21.58 -20.99 17.10
N ASP A 140 21.09 -22.19 16.85
CA ASP A 140 19.84 -22.45 16.14
C ASP A 140 18.60 -22.45 17.07
N LYS A 141 18.81 -22.46 18.39
CA LYS A 141 17.72 -22.56 19.36
C LYS A 141 18.04 -21.91 20.70
N VAL A 142 17.45 -20.74 20.94
CA VAL A 142 17.32 -20.14 22.28
C VAL A 142 15.86 -19.79 22.52
N ASP A 143 15.22 -20.47 23.47
CA ASP A 143 13.80 -20.24 23.75
C ASP A 143 13.62 -19.04 24.70
N VAL A 144 12.73 -18.10 24.33
CA VAL A 144 12.46 -16.86 25.08
C VAL A 144 10.96 -16.60 25.18
N GLY A 145 10.38 -16.72 26.37
CA GLY A 145 8.94 -16.55 26.56
C GLY A 145 8.11 -17.41 25.60
N ILE A 146 7.26 -16.77 24.78
CA ILE A 146 6.46 -17.42 23.73
C ILE A 146 7.17 -17.53 22.36
N GLY A 147 8.42 -17.05 22.27
CA GLY A 147 9.20 -16.99 21.05
C GLY A 147 10.52 -17.75 21.11
N ARG A 148 11.33 -17.57 20.06
CA ARG A 148 12.65 -18.19 19.91
C ARG A 148 13.64 -17.22 19.26
N LEU A 149 14.89 -17.24 19.72
CA LEU A 149 16.02 -16.60 19.06
C LEU A 149 16.82 -17.63 18.29
N ILE A 150 17.25 -17.25 17.10
CA ILE A 150 18.25 -17.92 16.27
C ILE A 150 19.40 -16.93 16.13
N ILE A 151 20.57 -17.25 16.68
CA ILE A 151 21.72 -16.36 16.67
C ILE A 151 22.47 -16.54 15.37
N ILE A 152 22.70 -15.45 14.65
CA ILE A 152 23.40 -15.43 13.35
C ILE A 152 24.62 -14.51 13.40
N ASP A 153 25.61 -14.79 12.57
CA ASP A 153 26.89 -14.07 12.55
C ASP A 153 26.86 -12.72 11.79
N ASN A 154 25.78 -12.44 11.07
CA ASN A 154 25.63 -11.22 10.28
C ASN A 154 24.14 -10.84 10.12
N TYR A 155 23.86 -9.60 9.76
CA TYR A 155 22.50 -9.20 9.38
C TYR A 155 22.05 -9.97 8.13
N LEU A 156 20.79 -10.36 8.09
CA LEU A 156 20.10 -10.81 6.90
C LEU A 156 19.97 -9.63 5.93
N PHE A 157 20.27 -9.90 4.66
CA PHE A 157 20.21 -8.94 3.57
C PHE A 157 21.03 -7.65 3.80
N PRO A 158 22.31 -7.78 4.15
CA PRO A 158 23.13 -6.65 4.52
C PRO A 158 23.49 -5.76 3.31
N GLU A 159 23.19 -6.20 2.08
CA GLU A 159 23.21 -5.36 0.89
C GLU A 159 22.36 -4.10 1.06
N ASP A 160 21.26 -4.11 1.81
CA ASP A 160 20.44 -2.92 2.07
C ASP A 160 21.19 -1.82 2.84
N LEU A 161 22.29 -2.19 3.52
CA LEU A 161 23.14 -1.26 4.26
C LEU A 161 24.30 -0.71 3.42
N THR A 162 24.63 -1.40 2.32
CA THR A 162 25.86 -1.15 1.54
C THR A 162 25.58 -0.82 0.09
N ALA A 163 24.36 -1.05 -0.40
CA ALA A 163 23.96 -0.78 -1.76
C ALA A 163 23.75 0.73 -1.96
N ASP A 164 24.51 1.26 -2.89
CA ASP A 164 24.33 2.61 -3.43
C ASP A 164 23.12 2.61 -4.37
N HIS A 165 21.93 2.62 -3.77
CA HIS A 165 20.67 2.73 -4.49
C HIS A 165 20.49 4.14 -5.05
N SER A 166 20.05 4.18 -6.30
CA SER A 166 19.50 5.41 -6.90
C SER A 166 18.20 5.82 -6.21
N PHE A 167 17.85 7.11 -6.31
CA PHE A 167 16.55 7.62 -5.89
C PHE A 167 15.37 6.80 -6.45
N VAL A 168 15.46 6.39 -7.73
CA VAL A 168 14.39 5.62 -8.40
C VAL A 168 14.19 4.27 -7.73
N GLN A 169 15.27 3.56 -7.37
CA GLN A 169 15.18 2.25 -6.73
C GLN A 169 14.50 2.35 -5.37
N ASP A 170 14.94 3.28 -4.52
CA ASP A 170 14.37 3.47 -3.19
C ASP A 170 12.92 3.93 -3.26
N MET A 171 12.60 4.89 -4.13
CA MET A 171 11.24 5.36 -4.35
C MET A 171 10.33 4.22 -4.83
N THR A 172 10.73 3.46 -5.85
CA THR A 172 9.93 2.33 -6.34
C THR A 172 9.71 1.28 -5.25
N GLN A 173 10.74 0.99 -4.44
CA GLN A 173 10.63 0.08 -3.30
C GLN A 173 9.63 0.60 -2.28
N VAL A 174 9.75 1.84 -1.82
CA VAL A 174 8.83 2.44 -0.84
C VAL A 174 7.40 2.44 -1.37
N LEU A 175 7.18 2.91 -2.60
CA LEU A 175 5.84 2.95 -3.18
C LEU A 175 5.26 1.53 -3.33
N SER A 176 6.07 0.51 -3.62
CA SER A 176 5.58 -0.88 -3.74
C SER A 176 5.09 -1.48 -2.41
N LEU A 177 5.56 -0.93 -1.27
CA LEU A 177 5.10 -1.34 0.06
C LEU A 177 3.72 -0.75 0.39
N LEU A 178 3.35 0.35 -0.26
CA LEU A 178 2.02 0.95 -0.13
C LEU A 178 1.03 0.11 -0.94
N GLN A 179 0.45 -0.90 -0.29
CA GLN A 179 -0.50 -1.86 -0.89
C GLN A 179 -1.70 -1.17 -1.58
N SER A 180 -2.01 0.07 -1.19
CA SER A 180 -3.07 0.90 -1.77
C SER A 180 -2.77 2.39 -1.62
N GLY A 181 -3.37 3.23 -2.45
CA GLY A 181 -3.40 4.68 -2.26
C GLY A 181 -2.50 5.49 -3.20
N VAL A 182 -1.62 4.83 -3.96
CA VAL A 182 -0.72 5.46 -4.95
C VAL A 182 -0.50 4.62 -6.22
N ARG A 183 -1.35 3.61 -6.44
CA ARG A 183 -1.23 2.66 -7.55
C ARG A 183 -1.36 3.32 -8.90
N VAL A 184 -2.22 4.34 -9.02
CA VAL A 184 -2.37 5.09 -10.28
C VAL A 184 -1.06 5.77 -10.65
N PHE A 185 -0.44 6.47 -9.70
CA PHE A 185 0.85 7.12 -9.93
C PHE A 185 1.93 6.10 -10.32
N GLN A 186 2.05 4.99 -9.59
CA GLN A 186 3.00 3.92 -9.92
C GLN A 186 2.78 3.35 -11.33
N HIS A 187 1.51 3.12 -11.70
CA HIS A 187 1.13 2.59 -13.00
C HIS A 187 1.51 3.54 -14.15
N LEU A 188 1.22 4.83 -14.00
CA LEU A 188 1.55 5.86 -14.98
C LEU A 188 3.07 6.07 -15.07
N LEU A 189 3.76 6.15 -13.92
CA LEU A 189 5.20 6.31 -13.85
C LEU A 189 5.93 5.16 -14.57
N ALA A 190 5.51 3.90 -14.32
CA ALA A 190 6.07 2.71 -14.95
C ALA A 190 5.91 2.67 -16.48
N ARG A 191 4.96 3.43 -17.04
CA ARG A 191 4.69 3.54 -18.49
C ARG A 191 5.26 4.82 -19.12
N SER A 192 5.83 5.70 -18.31
CA SER A 192 6.44 6.96 -18.76
C SER A 192 7.95 6.81 -18.97
N ASN A 193 8.61 7.83 -19.53
CA ASN A 193 10.07 7.91 -19.56
C ASN A 193 10.66 8.78 -18.44
N VAL A 194 9.87 9.23 -17.47
CA VAL A 194 10.32 10.19 -16.43
C VAL A 194 11.47 9.64 -15.59
N THR A 195 11.46 8.34 -15.27
CA THR A 195 12.54 7.70 -14.50
C THR A 195 13.90 7.75 -15.20
N LYS A 196 13.94 7.88 -16.53
CA LYS A 196 15.18 8.02 -17.30
C LYS A 196 15.82 9.41 -17.15
N LEU A 197 15.05 10.41 -16.70
CA LEU A 197 15.54 11.77 -16.45
C LEU A 197 16.26 11.89 -15.09
N LEU A 198 16.06 10.91 -14.20
CA LEU A 198 16.58 10.90 -12.84
C LEU A 198 17.97 10.25 -12.82
N LYS A 199 18.99 11.02 -12.44
CA LYS A 199 20.37 10.54 -12.40
C LYS A 199 20.64 9.81 -11.09
N LYS A 200 21.35 8.68 -11.19
CA LYS A 200 21.69 7.82 -10.04
C LYS A 200 22.31 8.58 -8.86
N GLU A 201 23.21 9.52 -9.14
CA GLU A 201 23.99 10.22 -8.11
C GLU A 201 23.29 11.46 -7.53
N GLU A 202 22.22 11.95 -8.17
CA GLU A 202 21.53 13.17 -7.78
C GLU A 202 20.39 12.88 -6.79
N ASP A 203 20.13 13.86 -5.92
CA ASP A 203 19.00 13.80 -4.99
C ASP A 203 17.73 14.39 -5.63
N TYR A 204 16.58 13.82 -5.29
CA TYR A 204 15.27 14.29 -5.77
C TYR A 204 14.21 14.30 -4.67
N THR A 205 13.16 15.09 -4.88
CA THR A 205 11.92 15.02 -4.12
C THR A 205 10.80 14.72 -5.08
N VAL A 206 10.01 13.69 -4.79
CA VAL A 206 8.79 13.38 -5.56
C VAL A 206 7.55 13.73 -4.75
N LEU A 207 6.63 14.44 -5.39
CA LEU A 207 5.28 14.70 -4.91
C LEU A 207 4.37 13.63 -5.52
N VAL A 208 3.91 12.67 -4.73
CA VAL A 208 3.13 11.52 -5.21
C VAL A 208 1.65 11.79 -5.00
N PRO A 209 0.85 12.00 -6.06
CA PRO A 209 -0.59 12.14 -5.90
C PRO A 209 -1.21 10.83 -5.45
N THR A 210 -2.16 10.93 -4.53
CA THR A 210 -2.93 9.77 -4.09
C THR A 210 -3.83 9.22 -5.21
N ASP A 211 -4.26 7.97 -5.09
CA ASP A 211 -5.24 7.35 -6.00
C ASP A 211 -6.52 8.21 -6.12
N ARG A 212 -6.96 8.81 -5.00
CA ARG A 212 -8.11 9.74 -4.96
C ARG A 212 -7.87 11.03 -5.76
N ALA A 213 -6.62 11.52 -5.83
CA ALA A 213 -6.27 12.67 -6.64
C ALA A 213 -6.58 12.44 -8.13
N PHE A 214 -6.33 11.23 -8.63
CA PHE A 214 -6.63 10.85 -10.01
C PHE A 214 -8.12 10.56 -10.23
N GLN A 215 -8.85 10.12 -9.21
CA GLN A 215 -10.29 9.84 -9.30
C GLN A 215 -11.08 11.08 -9.73
N ARG A 216 -10.68 12.29 -9.28
CA ARG A 216 -11.30 13.56 -9.67
C ARG A 216 -11.34 13.77 -11.19
N TRP A 217 -10.37 13.22 -11.90
CA TRP A 217 -10.19 13.38 -13.35
C TRP A 217 -10.67 12.18 -14.16
N HIS A 218 -11.34 11.21 -13.51
CA HIS A 218 -12.04 10.15 -14.21
C HIS A 218 -13.48 10.60 -14.48
N PRO A 219 -13.86 10.86 -15.75
CA PRO A 219 -15.18 11.38 -16.05
C PRO A 219 -16.26 10.34 -15.77
N ILE A 220 -17.27 10.74 -15.00
CA ILE A 220 -18.53 10.01 -14.88
C ILE A 220 -19.42 10.28 -16.11
N ASP A 221 -19.33 11.48 -16.70
CA ASP A 221 -20.29 11.94 -17.71
C ASP A 221 -19.66 12.31 -19.08
N TRP A 222 -18.39 12.71 -19.15
CA TRP A 222 -17.80 13.30 -20.37
C TRP A 222 -16.89 12.39 -21.19
N GLY A 223 -16.64 11.16 -20.74
CA GLY A 223 -15.97 10.17 -21.58
C GLY A 223 -14.48 10.39 -21.89
N PHE A 224 -13.90 11.53 -21.50
CA PHE A 224 -12.51 11.85 -21.73
C PHE A 224 -11.65 11.75 -20.47
N TYR A 225 -10.72 10.79 -20.47
CA TYR A 225 -9.73 10.62 -19.39
C TYR A 225 -8.42 11.32 -19.79
N PRO A 226 -8.00 12.42 -19.13
CA PRO A 226 -6.87 13.22 -19.59
C PRO A 226 -5.54 12.44 -19.57
N PHE A 227 -5.38 11.51 -18.62
CA PHE A 227 -4.16 10.71 -18.54
C PHE A 227 -4.09 9.55 -19.56
N SER A 228 -5.08 9.45 -20.47
CA SER A 228 -4.99 8.61 -21.68
C SER A 228 -4.16 9.24 -22.80
N VAL A 229 -3.85 10.54 -22.69
CA VAL A 229 -2.97 11.26 -23.61
C VAL A 229 -1.53 11.15 -23.10
N PRO A 230 -0.64 10.39 -23.77
CA PRO A 230 0.70 10.10 -23.25
C PRO A 230 1.54 11.35 -22.98
N GLU A 231 1.49 12.33 -23.88
CA GLU A 231 2.27 13.57 -23.79
C GLU A 231 1.84 14.41 -22.58
N PHE A 232 0.52 14.50 -22.35
CA PHE A 232 -0.03 15.16 -21.18
C PHE A 232 0.38 14.45 -19.89
N THR A 233 0.23 13.12 -19.85
CA THR A 233 0.61 12.30 -18.70
C THR A 233 2.09 12.47 -18.36
N GLU A 234 2.98 12.41 -19.35
CA GLU A 234 4.42 12.55 -19.13
C GLU A 234 4.78 13.96 -18.63
N MET A 235 4.17 15.00 -19.21
CA MET A 235 4.30 16.39 -18.74
C MET A 235 3.84 16.53 -17.28
N VAL A 236 2.70 15.94 -16.90
CA VAL A 236 2.22 16.01 -15.51
C VAL A 236 3.18 15.28 -14.57
N LEU A 237 3.60 14.06 -14.91
CA LEU A 237 4.49 13.25 -14.07
C LEU A 237 5.84 13.93 -13.85
N VAL A 238 6.49 14.48 -14.89
CA VAL A 238 7.82 15.12 -14.73
C VAL A 238 7.74 16.36 -13.82
N ASN A 239 6.62 17.07 -13.82
CA ASN A 239 6.39 18.23 -12.96
C ASN A 239 6.10 17.85 -11.49
N HIS A 240 5.98 16.55 -11.16
CA HIS A 240 5.91 16.06 -9.78
C HIS A 240 7.27 15.70 -9.19
N PHE A 241 8.36 15.79 -9.97
CA PHE A 241 9.72 15.59 -9.48
C PHE A 241 10.44 16.93 -9.35
N ILE A 242 11.22 17.07 -8.28
CA ILE A 242 12.00 18.27 -7.97
C ILE A 242 13.43 17.82 -7.69
N LYS A 243 14.42 18.58 -8.14
CA LYS A 243 15.82 18.30 -7.81
C LYS A 243 16.13 18.74 -6.37
N GLY A 244 16.80 17.88 -5.61
CA GLY A 244 17.15 18.08 -4.20
C GLY A 244 16.22 17.36 -3.22
N SER A 245 16.69 17.17 -1.99
CA SER A 245 15.93 16.56 -0.88
C SER A 245 15.27 17.66 -0.04
N ILE A 246 14.02 18.00 -0.37
CA ILE A 246 13.19 18.95 0.36
C ILE A 246 12.46 18.17 1.44
N LYS A 247 12.42 18.66 2.68
CA LYS A 247 11.66 18.04 3.77
C LYS A 247 10.56 18.95 4.28
N GLN A 248 9.43 18.39 4.70
CA GLN A 248 8.31 19.18 5.21
C GLN A 248 8.70 20.05 6.42
N GLU A 249 9.57 19.53 7.30
CA GLU A 249 10.07 20.24 8.48
C GLU A 249 10.86 21.52 8.14
N THR A 250 11.49 21.57 6.96
CA THR A 250 12.30 22.70 6.50
C THR A 250 11.46 23.80 5.85
N LEU A 251 10.18 23.55 5.57
CA LEU A 251 9.29 24.48 4.89
C LEU A 251 8.68 25.49 5.89
N THR A 252 9.50 26.46 6.30
CA THR A 252 9.07 27.57 7.18
C THR A 252 8.65 28.77 6.31
N GLY A 253 7.37 28.86 5.96
CA GLY A 253 6.83 29.98 5.17
C GLY A 253 6.54 29.62 3.70
N SER A 254 6.75 30.57 2.78
CA SER A 254 6.58 30.35 1.34
C SER A 254 7.92 30.07 0.68
N ASN A 255 8.06 28.92 0.02
CA ASN A 255 9.26 28.50 -0.69
C ASN A 255 8.88 28.08 -2.11
N THR A 256 9.44 28.73 -3.13
CA THR A 256 9.18 28.36 -4.53
C THR A 256 10.37 27.62 -5.11
N VAL A 257 10.11 26.46 -5.71
CA VAL A 257 11.11 25.64 -6.38
C VAL A 257 10.64 25.28 -7.79
N THR A 258 11.58 24.95 -8.66
CA THR A 258 11.28 24.54 -10.02
C THR A 258 11.31 23.02 -10.11
N SER A 259 10.23 22.43 -10.62
CA SER A 259 10.13 20.99 -10.92
C SER A 259 11.01 20.61 -12.13
N LEU A 260 11.24 19.32 -12.35
CA LEU A 260 12.01 18.83 -13.49
C LEU A 260 11.36 19.16 -14.85
N GLY A 261 10.03 19.35 -14.87
CA GLY A 261 9.31 19.82 -16.06
C GLY A 261 9.32 21.34 -16.25
N GLY A 262 10.06 22.08 -15.42
CA GLY A 262 10.23 23.52 -15.54
C GLY A 262 9.10 24.36 -14.93
N ARG A 263 8.06 23.75 -14.34
CA ARG A 263 6.99 24.49 -13.65
C ARG A 263 7.38 24.86 -12.22
N GLN A 264 6.93 26.02 -11.77
CA GLN A 264 7.13 26.48 -10.40
C GLN A 264 6.14 25.81 -9.44
N ILE A 265 6.66 25.33 -8.32
CA ILE A 265 5.92 24.80 -7.18
C ILE A 265 6.21 25.70 -5.99
N THR A 266 5.20 26.41 -5.53
CA THR A 266 5.26 27.21 -4.31
C THR A 266 4.72 26.39 -3.16
N PHE A 267 5.61 25.97 -2.27
CA PHE A 267 5.25 25.43 -0.97
C PHE A 267 4.84 26.57 -0.05
N ALA A 268 3.73 26.42 0.66
CA ALA A 268 3.27 27.39 1.65
C ALA A 268 2.65 26.68 2.86
N LYS A 269 2.88 27.23 4.05
CA LYS A 269 2.24 26.79 5.28
C LYS A 269 0.99 27.62 5.54
N THR A 270 -0.17 26.99 5.70
CA THR A 270 -1.42 27.66 6.05
C THR A 270 -1.43 28.06 7.52
N ASN A 271 -2.40 28.91 7.91
CA ASN A 271 -2.57 29.34 9.31
C ASN A 271 -2.84 28.17 10.26
N ASP A 272 -3.49 27.11 9.75
CA ASP A 272 -3.80 25.88 10.51
C ASP A 272 -2.62 24.91 10.56
N GLY A 273 -1.47 25.31 10.01
CA GLY A 273 -0.22 24.55 10.06
C GLY A 273 -0.05 23.49 8.98
N LEU A 274 -1.01 23.37 8.05
CA LEU A 274 -0.92 22.46 6.90
C LEU A 274 0.06 23.00 5.86
N ILE A 275 0.77 22.11 5.17
CA ILE A 275 1.67 22.48 4.08
C ILE A 275 0.94 22.23 2.76
N THR A 276 1.05 23.17 1.83
CA THR A 276 0.48 23.09 0.49
C THR A 276 1.57 23.26 -0.56
N ALA A 277 1.39 22.65 -1.73
CA ALA A 277 2.16 22.88 -2.95
C ALA A 277 1.22 23.46 -4.01
N ASN A 278 1.41 24.72 -4.40
CA ASN A 278 0.49 25.46 -5.30
C ASN A 278 -0.98 25.39 -4.83
N GLY A 279 -1.21 25.43 -3.52
CA GLY A 279 -2.55 25.33 -2.91
C GLY A 279 -3.07 23.91 -2.73
N VAL A 280 -2.41 22.88 -3.28
CA VAL A 280 -2.75 21.47 -3.03
C VAL A 280 -2.13 21.00 -1.71
N GLU A 281 -2.95 20.44 -0.83
CA GLU A 281 -2.50 19.97 0.48
C GLU A 281 -1.53 18.78 0.38
N LEU A 282 -0.46 18.83 1.18
CA LEU A 282 0.43 17.69 1.42
C LEU A 282 -0.13 16.85 2.57
N VAL A 283 -0.07 15.54 2.43
CA VAL A 283 -0.31 14.62 3.55
C VAL A 283 0.76 14.88 4.62
N LYS A 284 0.34 14.93 5.88
CA LYS A 284 1.22 15.19 7.01
C LYS A 284 2.33 14.14 7.09
N GLY A 285 3.58 14.60 7.09
CA GLY A 285 4.77 13.75 7.15
C GLY A 285 5.32 13.43 5.77
N ASP A 286 6.62 13.17 5.72
CA ASP A 286 7.33 12.75 4.52
C ASP A 286 8.06 11.43 4.73
N THR A 287 8.51 10.82 3.63
CA THR A 287 9.24 9.55 3.65
C THR A 287 10.66 9.77 3.12
N PRO A 288 11.65 9.99 4.01
CA PRO A 288 13.03 10.20 3.60
C PRO A 288 13.64 8.92 3.03
N ILE A 289 14.39 9.07 1.94
CA ILE A 289 15.13 7.99 1.27
C ILE A 289 16.57 8.43 0.96
N ASN A 290 17.42 7.55 0.43
CA ASN A 290 18.87 7.81 0.32
C ASN A 290 19.24 9.05 -0.46
N LYS A 291 18.65 9.15 -1.62
CA LYS A 291 18.91 10.21 -2.58
C LYS A 291 17.70 11.11 -2.67
N GLY A 292 17.04 11.42 -1.54
CA GLY A 292 15.87 12.27 -1.61
C GLY A 292 14.78 12.10 -0.58
N ASN A 293 13.57 12.49 -1.00
CA ASN A 293 12.37 12.46 -0.17
C ASN A 293 11.12 12.16 -1.01
N ILE A 294 10.12 11.58 -0.37
CA ILE A 294 8.80 11.33 -0.96
C ILE A 294 7.76 12.06 -0.12
N MET A 295 6.90 12.85 -0.76
CA MET A 295 5.76 13.50 -0.12
C MET A 295 4.49 13.11 -0.87
N PHE A 296 3.35 13.00 -0.18
CA PHE A 296 2.08 12.69 -0.82
C PHE A 296 1.22 13.94 -0.95
N VAL A 297 0.51 14.07 -2.07
CA VAL A 297 -0.39 15.21 -2.35
C VAL A 297 -1.83 14.74 -2.62
N THR A 298 -2.80 15.53 -2.19
CA THR A 298 -4.22 15.18 -2.25
C THR A 298 -4.86 15.38 -3.62
N GLU A 299 -4.26 16.21 -4.47
CA GLU A 299 -4.65 16.44 -5.86
C GLU A 299 -3.45 16.31 -6.81
N VAL A 300 -3.72 16.07 -8.09
CA VAL A 300 -2.66 16.03 -9.11
C VAL A 300 -2.25 17.47 -9.41
N LEU A 301 -0.99 17.81 -9.15
CA LEU A 301 -0.52 19.16 -9.41
C LEU A 301 -0.64 19.49 -10.90
N PHE A 302 -0.97 20.75 -11.16
CA PHE A 302 -0.98 21.32 -12.50
C PHE A 302 -2.05 20.79 -13.46
N VAL A 303 -3.08 20.14 -12.93
CA VAL A 303 -4.26 19.70 -13.67
C VAL A 303 -5.47 20.45 -13.12
N ASP A 304 -6.19 21.15 -13.99
CA ASP A 304 -7.44 21.84 -13.67
C ASP A 304 -8.48 21.61 -14.80
N GLU A 305 -9.73 22.05 -14.55
CA GLU A 305 -10.83 21.86 -15.50
C GLU A 305 -10.59 22.57 -16.84
N GLN A 306 -9.90 23.70 -16.84
CA GLN A 306 -9.60 24.44 -18.07
C GLN A 306 -8.59 23.68 -18.93
N VAL A 307 -7.50 23.20 -18.32
CA VAL A 307 -6.48 22.39 -18.99
C VAL A 307 -7.10 21.11 -19.54
N VAL A 308 -7.93 20.42 -18.76
CA VAL A 308 -8.59 19.18 -19.20
C VAL A 308 -9.60 19.45 -20.32
N SER A 309 -10.35 20.55 -20.26
CA SER A 309 -11.30 20.93 -21.31
C SER A 309 -10.58 21.23 -22.63
N GLN A 310 -9.47 21.97 -22.59
CA GLN A 310 -8.66 22.23 -23.79
C GLN A 310 -8.08 20.93 -24.35
N LEU A 311 -7.51 20.09 -23.48
CA LEU A 311 -6.95 18.81 -23.90
C LEU A 311 -8.02 17.91 -24.53
N HIS A 312 -9.24 17.95 -24.00
CA HIS A 312 -10.38 17.23 -24.57
C HIS A 312 -10.74 17.75 -25.96
N GLU A 313 -10.78 19.07 -26.17
CA GLU A 313 -11.04 19.66 -27.48
C GLU A 313 -9.97 19.28 -28.53
N GLU A 314 -8.71 19.19 -28.12
CA GLU A 314 -7.58 18.78 -28.97
C GLU A 314 -7.58 17.27 -29.27
N HIS A 315 -8.14 16.47 -28.37
CA HIS A 315 -8.12 15.00 -28.41
C HIS A 315 -9.53 14.39 -28.39
N ARG A 316 -10.48 14.94 -29.15
CA ARG A 316 -11.84 14.39 -29.26
C ARG A 316 -11.88 12.95 -29.77
N ASP A 317 -10.84 12.52 -30.51
CA ASP A 317 -10.68 11.12 -30.94
C ASP A 317 -10.45 10.14 -29.78
N LYS A 318 -10.06 10.66 -28.61
CA LYS A 318 -9.87 9.91 -27.36
C LYS A 318 -11.11 9.95 -26.47
N GLU A 319 -12.21 10.55 -26.92
CA GLU A 319 -13.51 10.39 -26.27
C GLU A 319 -13.88 8.91 -26.24
N THR A 320 -14.15 8.43 -25.04
CA THR A 320 -14.64 7.08 -24.82
C THR A 320 -16.02 7.17 -24.20
N PRO A 321 -16.95 6.24 -24.44
CA PRO A 321 -18.13 6.12 -23.58
C PRO A 321 -17.65 6.07 -22.12
N PRO A 322 -18.37 6.66 -21.14
CA PRO A 322 -17.89 6.82 -19.77
C PRO A 322 -17.07 5.62 -19.27
N LEU A 323 -15.75 5.75 -19.24
CA LEU A 323 -14.83 4.73 -18.75
C LEU A 323 -14.48 5.10 -17.31
N LEU A 324 -15.10 4.41 -16.35
CA LEU A 324 -14.52 4.36 -15.02
C LEU A 324 -13.32 3.40 -15.11
N ALA A 325 -12.10 3.94 -15.14
CA ALA A 325 -10.84 3.18 -15.14
C ALA A 325 -10.19 3.15 -13.74
N PHE A 326 -10.95 3.49 -12.69
CA PHE A 326 -10.47 3.60 -11.31
C PHE A 326 -11.27 2.69 -10.37
N PRO A 327 -10.66 1.92 -9.44
CA PRO A 327 -9.23 1.78 -9.19
C PRO A 327 -8.50 0.75 -10.09
N TRP A 328 -9.19 0.09 -11.03
CA TRP A 328 -8.58 -0.94 -11.89
C TRP A 328 -8.49 -0.52 -13.36
N PHE A 329 -7.26 -0.19 -13.78
CA PHE A 329 -6.94 0.03 -15.19
C PHE A 329 -7.18 -1.27 -15.99
N GLY A 330 -8.09 -1.21 -16.97
CA GLY A 330 -8.47 -2.36 -17.81
C GLY A 330 -9.75 -3.09 -17.41
N SER A 331 -10.42 -2.67 -16.32
CA SER A 331 -11.73 -3.19 -15.93
C SER A 331 -12.76 -2.08 -15.71
N GLN A 332 -13.49 -1.73 -16.76
CA GLN A 332 -14.63 -0.81 -16.64
C GLN A 332 -15.65 -1.36 -15.63
N PHE A 333 -15.95 -2.65 -15.69
CA PHE A 333 -16.94 -3.25 -14.79
C PHE A 333 -16.57 -3.09 -13.30
N LEU A 334 -15.35 -3.45 -12.89
CA LEU A 334 -14.96 -3.37 -11.49
C LEU A 334 -14.99 -1.94 -10.97
N SER A 335 -14.53 -1.00 -11.78
CA SER A 335 -14.53 0.41 -11.47
C SER A 335 -15.94 0.99 -11.28
N HIS A 336 -16.88 0.68 -12.19
CA HIS A 336 -18.29 1.06 -12.03
C HIS A 336 -18.94 0.42 -10.81
N ALA A 337 -18.70 -0.88 -10.60
CA ALA A 337 -19.23 -1.58 -9.44
C ALA A 337 -18.70 -0.95 -8.16
N PHE A 338 -17.41 -0.68 -8.07
CA PHE A 338 -16.78 -0.14 -6.89
C PHE A 338 -17.33 1.24 -6.49
N VAL A 339 -17.45 2.17 -7.44
CA VAL A 339 -18.02 3.50 -7.17
C VAL A 339 -19.47 3.40 -6.67
N ALA A 340 -20.28 2.54 -7.29
CA ALA A 340 -21.66 2.33 -6.86
C ALA A 340 -21.74 1.75 -5.44
N LEU A 341 -20.78 0.90 -5.07
CA LEU A 341 -20.71 0.30 -3.73
C LEU A 341 -20.14 1.25 -2.68
N GLU A 342 -19.18 2.09 -3.04
CA GLU A 342 -18.57 3.08 -2.15
C GLU A 342 -19.59 4.13 -1.69
N ALA A 343 -20.54 4.48 -2.57
CA ALA A 343 -21.63 5.40 -2.25
C ALA A 343 -22.69 4.81 -1.30
N ASP A 344 -22.69 3.49 -1.06
CA ASP A 344 -23.70 2.81 -0.25
C ASP A 344 -23.09 2.23 1.04
N ALA A 345 -23.55 2.74 2.18
CA ALA A 345 -23.03 2.40 3.50
C ALA A 345 -23.18 0.93 3.90
N ARG A 346 -23.88 0.10 3.14
CA ARG A 346 -24.04 -1.34 3.37
C ARG A 346 -22.89 -2.19 2.81
N PHE A 347 -21.95 -1.57 2.08
CA PHE A 347 -20.90 -2.26 1.33
C PHE A 347 -19.49 -1.75 1.69
N LYS A 348 -19.29 -1.25 2.90
CA LYS A 348 -17.99 -0.73 3.35
C LYS A 348 -16.92 -1.82 3.41
N HIS A 349 -17.27 -3.02 3.86
CA HIS A 349 -16.29 -4.11 3.99
C HIS A 349 -15.87 -4.66 2.63
N VAL A 350 -16.81 -4.86 1.70
CA VAL A 350 -16.46 -5.35 0.36
C VAL A 350 -15.60 -4.33 -0.39
N THR A 351 -15.92 -3.04 -0.36
CA THR A 351 -15.08 -2.00 -1.00
C THR A 351 -13.69 -1.94 -0.36
N ARG A 352 -13.59 -2.03 0.96
CA ARG A 352 -12.30 -2.15 1.67
C ARG A 352 -11.45 -3.31 1.16
N PHE A 353 -12.02 -4.51 1.02
CA PHE A 353 -11.28 -5.69 0.55
C PHE A 353 -10.97 -5.66 -0.94
N LEU A 354 -11.90 -5.19 -1.78
CA LEU A 354 -11.65 -5.02 -3.21
C LEU A 354 -10.49 -4.04 -3.41
N ASN A 355 -10.42 -2.95 -2.66
CA ASN A 355 -9.33 -1.98 -2.75
C ASN A 355 -7.94 -2.59 -2.60
N GLN A 356 -7.77 -3.71 -1.89
CA GLN A 356 -6.48 -4.38 -1.75
C GLN A 356 -6.24 -5.51 -2.78
N ALA A 357 -7.26 -5.89 -3.55
CA ALA A 357 -7.21 -7.05 -4.43
C ALA A 357 -6.88 -6.67 -5.89
N ASP A 358 -5.93 -7.38 -6.50
CA ASP A 358 -5.55 -7.21 -7.89
C ASP A 358 -6.50 -7.96 -8.86
N LEU A 359 -7.76 -7.53 -8.88
CA LEU A 359 -8.83 -8.19 -9.62
C LEU A 359 -8.87 -7.83 -11.11
N ALA A 360 -8.15 -6.78 -11.53
CA ALA A 360 -8.17 -6.26 -12.90
C ALA A 360 -7.83 -7.35 -13.93
N PHE A 361 -6.84 -8.19 -13.62
CA PHE A 361 -6.39 -9.27 -14.49
C PHE A 361 -7.46 -10.35 -14.74
N TYR A 362 -8.34 -10.57 -13.77
CA TYR A 362 -9.36 -11.62 -13.82
C TYR A 362 -10.70 -11.12 -14.33
N VAL A 363 -11.03 -9.86 -14.05
CA VAL A 363 -12.30 -9.22 -14.40
C VAL A 363 -12.05 -8.12 -15.44
N SER A 364 -11.41 -8.47 -16.56
CA SER A 364 -11.10 -7.49 -17.62
C SER A 364 -12.34 -7.10 -18.44
N GLY A 365 -12.50 -5.81 -18.76
CA GLY A 365 -13.58 -5.34 -19.65
C GLY A 365 -14.96 -5.28 -19.00
N ALA A 366 -15.98 -5.82 -19.69
CA ALA A 366 -17.40 -5.72 -19.32
C ALA A 366 -18.12 -7.09 -19.41
N GLY A 367 -19.41 -7.11 -19.05
CA GLY A 367 -20.26 -8.31 -19.20
C GLY A 367 -20.24 -9.27 -18.02
N TYR A 368 -19.99 -8.76 -16.82
CA TYR A 368 -20.00 -9.53 -15.57
C TYR A 368 -21.27 -9.28 -14.76
N THR A 369 -21.57 -10.21 -13.86
CA THR A 369 -22.48 -10.01 -12.72
C THR A 369 -21.68 -10.19 -11.44
N PHE A 370 -21.78 -9.22 -10.54
CA PHE A 370 -21.12 -9.24 -9.24
C PHE A 370 -22.18 -9.44 -8.15
N PHE A 371 -22.08 -10.57 -7.45
CA PHE A 371 -22.91 -10.92 -6.32
C PHE A 371 -22.31 -10.31 -5.06
N VAL A 372 -22.76 -9.11 -4.69
CA VAL A 372 -22.09 -8.32 -3.64
C VAL A 372 -22.56 -8.74 -2.25
N PRO A 373 -21.64 -9.13 -1.34
CA PRO A 373 -21.98 -9.41 0.05
C PRO A 373 -22.14 -8.07 0.81
N THR A 374 -23.16 -7.99 1.66
CA THR A 374 -23.37 -6.83 2.55
C THR A 374 -22.43 -6.89 3.76
N ASP A 375 -22.24 -5.77 4.44
CA ASP A 375 -21.44 -5.68 5.67
C ASP A 375 -21.90 -6.70 6.74
N ALA A 376 -23.20 -6.99 6.82
CA ALA A 376 -23.72 -8.02 7.71
C ALA A 376 -23.16 -9.43 7.44
N ALA A 377 -22.84 -9.77 6.18
CA ALA A 377 -22.23 -11.04 5.83
C ALA A 377 -20.77 -11.12 6.31
N PHE A 378 -20.01 -10.02 6.22
CA PHE A 378 -18.65 -9.95 6.75
C PHE A 378 -18.63 -10.03 8.27
N ASN A 379 -19.57 -9.36 8.94
CA ASN A 379 -19.71 -9.38 10.40
C ASN A 379 -20.00 -10.80 10.92
N GLN A 380 -20.82 -11.56 10.21
CA GLN A 380 -21.09 -12.97 10.56
C GLN A 380 -19.83 -13.84 10.50
N LEU A 381 -18.91 -13.51 9.60
CA LEU A 381 -17.62 -14.20 9.44
C LEU A 381 -16.52 -13.60 10.32
N ARG A 382 -16.82 -12.60 11.16
CA ARG A 382 -15.86 -11.88 12.00
C ARG A 382 -14.75 -11.20 11.20
N LEU A 383 -15.07 -10.76 9.98
CA LEU A 383 -14.12 -10.11 9.06
C LEU A 383 -14.13 -8.58 9.18
N GLU A 384 -15.00 -8.01 10.02
CA GLU A 384 -15.12 -6.56 10.22
C GLU A 384 -13.79 -5.92 10.67
N ASN A 385 -13.01 -6.62 11.49
CA ASN A 385 -11.72 -6.18 12.00
C ASN A 385 -10.53 -6.92 11.37
N ALA A 386 -10.78 -7.74 10.34
CA ALA A 386 -9.70 -8.43 9.66
C ALA A 386 -8.83 -7.44 8.88
N PRO A 387 -7.52 -7.70 8.72
CA PRO A 387 -6.65 -6.88 7.90
C PRO A 387 -7.21 -6.70 6.50
N ASP A 388 -7.09 -5.49 5.94
CA ASP A 388 -7.68 -5.14 4.64
C ASP A 388 -7.17 -6.04 3.50
N ASN A 389 -5.97 -6.60 3.63
CA ASN A 389 -5.38 -7.50 2.65
C ASN A 389 -5.69 -8.99 2.90
N VAL A 390 -6.47 -9.36 3.92
CA VAL A 390 -6.70 -10.78 4.28
C VAL A 390 -7.25 -11.61 3.11
N LEU A 391 -8.11 -11.00 2.28
CA LEU A 391 -8.65 -11.65 1.09
C LEU A 391 -7.75 -11.50 -0.14
N ALA A 392 -6.91 -10.45 -0.19
CA ALA A 392 -5.99 -10.23 -1.31
C ALA A 392 -4.67 -11.01 -1.19
N SER A 393 -4.27 -11.37 0.03
CA SER A 393 -2.93 -11.90 0.35
C SER A 393 -2.75 -13.40 0.14
N SER A 394 -3.83 -14.14 -0.18
CA SER A 394 -3.76 -15.59 -0.38
C SER A 394 -4.56 -16.04 -1.60
N GLU A 395 -4.11 -17.10 -2.26
CA GLU A 395 -4.86 -17.72 -3.38
C GLU A 395 -6.29 -18.08 -2.96
N LYS A 396 -6.46 -18.56 -1.72
CA LYS A 396 -7.77 -18.90 -1.18
C LYS A 396 -8.65 -17.66 -0.98
N GLY A 397 -8.10 -16.56 -0.47
CA GLY A 397 -8.81 -15.29 -0.35
C GLY A 397 -9.19 -14.72 -1.71
N MET A 398 -8.27 -14.77 -2.68
CA MET A 398 -8.53 -14.31 -4.04
C MET A 398 -9.60 -15.17 -4.72
N SER A 399 -9.56 -16.49 -4.51
CA SER A 399 -10.59 -17.42 -4.97
C SER A 399 -11.97 -17.10 -4.36
N VAL A 400 -12.02 -16.68 -3.10
CA VAL A 400 -13.26 -16.19 -2.47
C VAL A 400 -13.74 -14.89 -3.11
N LEU A 401 -12.87 -13.93 -3.40
CA LEU A 401 -13.30 -12.71 -4.11
C LEU A 401 -13.82 -13.04 -5.51
N LEU A 402 -13.07 -13.85 -6.26
CA LEU A 402 -13.43 -14.26 -7.62
C LEU A 402 -14.71 -15.11 -7.66
N SER A 403 -15.07 -15.81 -6.58
CA SER A 403 -16.32 -16.57 -6.55
C SER A 403 -17.58 -15.71 -6.63
N HIS A 404 -17.47 -14.44 -6.30
CA HIS A 404 -18.61 -13.52 -6.32
C HIS A 404 -18.86 -12.96 -7.73
N PHE A 405 -18.00 -13.23 -8.70
CA PHE A 405 -18.13 -12.76 -10.08
C PHE A 405 -18.54 -13.89 -11.01
N VAL A 406 -19.51 -13.61 -11.88
CA VAL A 406 -19.92 -14.49 -12.99
C VAL A 406 -19.63 -13.76 -14.29
N LYS A 407 -18.96 -14.41 -15.25
CA LYS A 407 -18.61 -13.84 -16.57
C LYS A 407 -19.79 -13.86 -17.54
N THR A 408 -20.93 -13.35 -17.10
CA THR A 408 -22.14 -13.18 -17.91
C THR A 408 -22.99 -12.09 -17.26
N ARG A 409 -23.65 -11.27 -18.08
CA ARG A 409 -24.60 -10.26 -17.60
C ARG A 409 -25.94 -10.92 -17.31
N LEU A 410 -26.22 -11.13 -16.03
CA LEU A 410 -27.48 -11.64 -15.50
C LEU A 410 -28.41 -10.49 -15.10
N TYR A 411 -29.69 -10.65 -15.40
CA TYR A 411 -30.75 -9.74 -15.00
C TYR A 411 -31.69 -10.42 -14.00
N ASP A 412 -32.62 -9.66 -13.43
CA ASP A 412 -33.56 -10.16 -12.44
C ASP A 412 -34.36 -11.40 -12.92
N LYS A 413 -34.70 -11.42 -14.23
CA LYS A 413 -35.36 -12.54 -14.90
C LYS A 413 -34.53 -13.82 -14.96
N ASP A 414 -33.20 -13.71 -14.88
CA ASP A 414 -32.26 -14.83 -14.94
C ASP A 414 -31.97 -15.40 -13.55
N ILE A 415 -32.12 -14.57 -12.50
CA ILE A 415 -31.86 -14.92 -11.09
C ILE A 415 -33.16 -15.48 -10.45
N LYS A 416 -33.51 -16.71 -10.84
CA LYS A 416 -34.67 -17.47 -10.34
C LYS A 416 -34.28 -18.41 -9.20
N ASP A 417 -35.25 -18.82 -8.39
CA ASP A 417 -35.04 -19.84 -7.36
C ASP A 417 -34.55 -21.14 -7.99
N GLY A 418 -33.51 -21.74 -7.42
CA GLY A 418 -32.86 -22.95 -7.94
C GLY A 418 -31.90 -22.72 -9.11
N ALA A 419 -31.75 -21.49 -9.62
CA ALA A 419 -30.77 -21.20 -10.66
C ALA A 419 -29.34 -21.46 -10.19
N THR A 420 -28.47 -21.86 -11.11
CA THR A 420 -27.05 -22.10 -10.85
C THR A 420 -26.16 -21.38 -11.85
N PHE A 421 -25.02 -20.87 -11.38
CA PHE A 421 -24.05 -20.16 -12.21
C PHE A 421 -22.63 -20.56 -11.82
N THR A 422 -21.73 -20.63 -12.79
CA THR A 422 -20.30 -20.84 -12.54
C THR A 422 -19.61 -19.50 -12.33
N SER A 423 -18.90 -19.36 -11.21
CA SER A 423 -18.12 -18.17 -10.87
C SER A 423 -16.75 -18.15 -11.56
N LEU A 424 -16.03 -17.02 -11.45
CA LEU A 424 -14.66 -16.90 -11.97
C LEU A 424 -13.64 -17.77 -11.23
N SER A 425 -13.93 -18.20 -10.00
CA SER A 425 -13.13 -19.20 -9.29
C SER A 425 -13.50 -20.64 -9.65
N ASN A 426 -14.31 -20.83 -10.69
CA ASN A 426 -14.79 -22.12 -11.18
C ASN A 426 -15.63 -22.91 -10.17
N ARG A 427 -16.37 -22.19 -9.31
CA ARG A 427 -17.27 -22.75 -8.31
C ARG A 427 -18.73 -22.49 -8.67
N THR A 428 -19.63 -23.33 -8.17
CA THR A 428 -21.07 -23.23 -8.48
C THR A 428 -21.78 -22.36 -7.44
N LEU A 429 -22.40 -21.28 -7.91
CA LEU A 429 -23.30 -20.43 -7.15
C LEU A 429 -24.72 -20.96 -7.28
N HIS A 430 -25.39 -21.24 -6.16
CA HIS A 430 -26.79 -21.61 -6.10
C HIS A 430 -27.64 -20.44 -5.63
N ILE A 431 -28.68 -20.11 -6.41
CA ILE A 431 -29.62 -19.06 -6.07
C ILE A 431 -30.81 -19.64 -5.30
N SER A 432 -31.15 -18.99 -4.19
CA SER A 432 -32.39 -19.21 -3.46
C SER A 432 -33.18 -17.91 -3.36
N ARG A 433 -34.39 -17.90 -3.89
CA ARG A 433 -35.22 -16.69 -3.97
C ARG A 433 -36.66 -17.01 -3.61
N LYS A 434 -37.18 -16.32 -2.58
CA LYS A 434 -38.62 -16.37 -2.29
C LYS A 434 -39.35 -15.32 -3.14
N PRO A 435 -40.61 -15.56 -3.52
CA PRO A 435 -41.42 -14.56 -4.21
C PRO A 435 -41.44 -13.25 -3.41
N GLY A 436 -41.07 -12.13 -4.05
CA GLY A 436 -41.04 -10.81 -3.42
C GLY A 436 -39.84 -10.50 -2.51
N SER A 437 -38.83 -11.38 -2.41
CA SER A 437 -37.61 -11.11 -1.62
C SER A 437 -36.38 -10.81 -2.49
N ASN A 438 -35.43 -10.06 -1.92
CA ASN A 438 -34.05 -10.05 -2.41
C ASN A 438 -33.49 -11.47 -2.25
N GLY A 439 -33.09 -12.10 -3.35
CA GLY A 439 -32.58 -13.48 -3.34
C GLY A 439 -31.31 -13.62 -2.49
N LYS A 440 -31.09 -14.82 -1.96
CA LYS A 440 -29.82 -15.23 -1.34
C LYS A 440 -29.07 -16.13 -2.31
N TRP A 441 -27.76 -16.15 -2.20
CA TRP A 441 -26.94 -17.06 -2.97
C TRP A 441 -25.94 -17.74 -2.03
N ARG A 442 -25.51 -18.95 -2.38
CA ARG A 442 -24.47 -19.66 -1.67
C ARG A 442 -23.57 -20.40 -2.64
N GLU A 443 -22.31 -20.50 -2.29
CA GLU A 443 -21.35 -21.32 -2.98
C GLU A 443 -21.38 -22.75 -2.44
N GLN A 444 -21.22 -23.75 -3.30
CA GLN A 444 -21.03 -25.14 -2.87
C GLN A 444 -19.58 -25.32 -2.38
N THR A 445 -19.42 -25.75 -1.12
CA THR A 445 -18.13 -26.04 -0.47
C THR A 445 -17.40 -27.20 -1.10
#